data_AF-A0A7S0K8L7-F1
#
_entry.id   AF-A0A7S0K8L7-F1
#
_cell.length_a   1.000
_cell.length_b   1.000
_cell.length_c   1.000
_cell.angle_alpha   90.00
_cell.angle_beta   90.00
_cell.angle_gamma   90.00
#
_symmetry.space_group_name_H-M   'P 1'
#
loop_
_entity.id
_entity.type
_entity.pdbx_description
1 polymer ?
#
loop_
_entity_poly.entity_id
_entity_poly.type
_entity_poly.pdbx_seq_one_letter_code
_entity_poly.pdbx_strand_id
1 'polypeptide(L)'
;MSLTAFPEAGIMPRDDTEASRFVSEHPEWDGRGVTIAVLDTGVDPAAVGLQTTSDGRPKVVDIVDATGSGDVAMSASARAVAGEDGLVRLQGRTGRTLALNPEWKNPSGEWRLGVKPVIELYAGQLKGRVTAQEREDAAAASKAIVVEADACLAAWRAATGEAAADPKGVADVALRRELEELLAAQAAAKAAAAVLGKAKSETDVIDVVAWNDGSTWRAAIDSSRTGDMRSAPGLASFKEERQYATLDRTSQLSYCLNVYDDGAIVSIVCDAGSHGSHVAGIAAGHHPGSPERNGVAPGAQIVVVKIGDSRLGSMETMQGLMRGVRAVVSNKCDLINLSYGEPTAWPGSSRLIEQIQNAVGTRGVMFITSAGNAGPALSTVGAPAACSSACVAIGASVSSSMAKAGYGARRGPDQTLYSWSSRGPVMNGSLGVSVCAPGGALASVPVWNLSKAMHMNGTSMASPNACGCVALVLSAAKACGVAYTPHSIRRCLENAASHVEGLSVWGLGRGLLNVRRTWEMVLRGAERATAELQAQVEAARRHSGDEAGSSGAAVADAMGGASARGSGAAGAAGAAG
;
A
#
# COMPACT_ATOMS: atom_id res chain seq x y z
N MET A 1 -17.68 38.66 18.35
CA MET A 1 -17.32 38.02 17.06
C MET A 1 -17.79 36.58 17.13
N SER A 2 -18.80 36.20 16.35
CA SER A 2 -19.23 34.81 16.26
C SER A 2 -18.11 34.01 15.60
N LEU A 3 -17.47 33.09 16.34
CA LEU A 3 -16.58 32.10 15.74
C LEU A 3 -17.43 31.29 14.76
N THR A 4 -17.19 31.47 13.47
CA THR A 4 -17.80 30.61 12.43
C THR A 4 -17.41 29.16 12.73
N ALA A 5 -18.38 28.24 12.68
CA ALA A 5 -18.13 26.81 12.89
C ALA A 5 -16.99 26.32 11.96
N PHE A 6 -16.14 25.43 12.48
CA PHE A 6 -15.02 24.87 11.72
C PHE A 6 -15.56 24.11 10.49
N PRO A 7 -14.99 24.28 9.28
CA PRO A 7 -15.48 23.64 8.07
C PRO A 7 -15.09 22.16 8.01
N GLU A 8 -15.71 21.32 8.84
CA GLU A 8 -15.45 19.88 8.96
C GLU A 8 -15.54 19.14 7.61
N ALA A 9 -16.45 19.55 6.73
CA ALA A 9 -16.59 19.01 5.38
C ALA A 9 -15.31 19.09 4.52
N GLY A 10 -14.40 20.03 4.82
CA GLY A 10 -13.13 20.18 4.12
C GLY A 10 -12.02 19.25 4.63
N ILE A 11 -12.24 18.51 5.72
CA ILE A 11 -11.28 17.54 6.29
C ILE A 11 -11.22 16.28 5.41
N MET A 12 -12.38 15.74 5.07
CA MET A 12 -12.54 14.62 4.15
C MET A 12 -13.56 15.04 3.08
N PRO A 13 -13.09 15.61 1.96
CA PRO A 13 -13.97 16.25 0.98
C PRO A 13 -14.82 15.22 0.22
N ARG A 14 -16.09 15.13 0.60
CA ARG A 14 -17.11 14.25 -0.02
C ARG A 14 -18.25 15.05 -0.63
N ASP A 15 -18.43 16.30 -0.21
CA ASP A 15 -19.50 17.16 -0.69
C ASP A 15 -19.19 17.67 -2.10
N ASP A 16 -17.92 17.93 -2.40
CA ASP A 16 -17.44 18.40 -3.71
C ASP A 16 -17.78 17.46 -4.87
N THR A 17 -17.98 16.17 -4.58
CA THR A 17 -18.34 15.13 -5.54
C THR A 17 -19.79 14.65 -5.40
N GLU A 18 -20.58 15.30 -4.55
CA GLU A 18 -21.95 14.91 -4.15
C GLU A 18 -22.02 13.52 -3.46
N ALA A 19 -20.89 12.97 -3.01
CA ALA A 19 -20.83 11.64 -2.39
C ALA A 19 -21.57 11.60 -1.04
N SER A 20 -21.37 12.60 -0.17
CA SER A 20 -22.08 12.66 1.12
C SER A 20 -23.59 12.63 0.94
N ARG A 21 -24.09 13.44 -0.01
CA ARG A 21 -25.52 13.56 -0.29
C ARG A 21 -26.09 12.28 -0.92
N PHE A 22 -25.33 11.64 -1.79
CA PHE A 22 -25.70 10.35 -2.38
C PHE A 22 -25.91 9.28 -1.30
N VAL A 23 -24.96 9.16 -0.36
CA VAL A 23 -25.06 8.19 0.74
C VAL A 23 -26.14 8.58 1.75
N SER A 24 -26.37 9.88 2.01
CA SER A 24 -27.46 10.29 2.91
C SER A 24 -28.84 9.99 2.34
N GLU A 25 -29.02 10.11 1.02
CA GLU A 25 -30.26 9.75 0.33
C GLU A 25 -30.42 8.22 0.19
N HIS A 26 -29.30 7.50 0.10
CA HIS A 26 -29.26 6.04 -0.05
C HIS A 26 -28.22 5.40 0.88
N PRO A 27 -28.54 5.20 2.18
CA PRO A 27 -27.57 4.72 3.19
C PRO A 27 -26.95 3.36 2.88
N GLU A 28 -27.65 2.53 2.10
CA GLU A 28 -27.22 1.19 1.71
C GLU A 28 -26.31 1.19 0.47
N TRP A 29 -26.12 2.34 -0.19
CA TRP A 29 -25.25 2.51 -1.36
C TRP A 29 -23.91 3.13 -0.98
N ASP A 30 -23.38 2.74 0.17
CA ASP A 30 -22.17 3.27 0.82
C ASP A 30 -20.87 2.58 0.40
N GLY A 31 -20.91 1.76 -0.66
CA GLY A 31 -19.77 0.97 -1.15
C GLY A 31 -19.86 -0.51 -0.81
N ARG A 32 -20.86 -0.95 -0.03
CA ARG A 32 -21.05 -2.38 0.27
C ARG A 32 -21.20 -3.22 -0.99
N GLY A 33 -20.69 -4.45 -0.93
CA GLY A 33 -20.59 -5.35 -2.08
C GLY A 33 -19.49 -4.98 -3.09
N VAL A 34 -18.69 -3.93 -2.85
CA VAL A 34 -17.59 -3.52 -3.73
C VAL A 34 -16.24 -3.77 -3.05
N THR A 35 -15.27 -4.29 -3.82
CA THR A 35 -13.88 -4.51 -3.36
C THR A 35 -12.91 -3.62 -4.13
N ILE A 36 -12.15 -2.81 -3.41
CA ILE A 36 -11.14 -1.89 -3.94
C ILE A 36 -9.75 -2.47 -3.69
N ALA A 37 -8.96 -2.66 -4.76
CA ALA A 37 -7.54 -2.89 -4.64
C ALA A 37 -6.79 -1.56 -4.50
N VAL A 38 -6.02 -1.40 -3.42
CA VAL A 38 -5.14 -0.24 -3.20
C VAL A 38 -3.71 -0.67 -3.53
N LEU A 39 -3.23 -0.24 -4.71
CA LEU A 39 -1.85 -0.46 -5.14
C LEU A 39 -1.02 0.76 -4.72
N ASP A 40 -0.20 0.60 -3.68
CA ASP A 40 0.51 1.71 -3.05
C ASP A 40 1.77 1.24 -2.26
N THR A 41 2.26 2.05 -1.31
CA THR A 41 3.36 1.73 -0.38
C THR A 41 3.06 0.54 0.53
N GLY A 42 1.84 0.01 0.52
CA GLY A 42 1.29 -0.88 1.54
C GLY A 42 0.44 -0.11 2.53
N VAL A 43 -0.35 -0.85 3.32
CA VAL A 43 -1.28 -0.29 4.30
C VAL A 43 -1.01 -0.98 5.63
N ASP A 44 -0.96 -0.18 6.68
CA ASP A 44 -0.91 -0.68 8.05
C ASP A 44 -2.29 -1.24 8.46
N PRO A 45 -2.42 -2.55 8.71
CA PRO A 45 -3.69 -3.15 9.14
C PRO A 45 -4.20 -2.61 10.48
N ALA A 46 -3.32 -2.04 11.30
CA ALA A 46 -3.67 -1.42 12.58
C ALA A 46 -4.11 0.05 12.43
N ALA A 47 -4.00 0.66 11.25
CA ALA A 47 -4.40 2.04 11.03
C ALA A 47 -5.89 2.24 11.34
N VAL A 48 -6.21 3.29 12.08
CA VAL A 48 -7.57 3.52 12.56
C VAL A 48 -8.56 3.67 11.41
N GLY A 49 -9.72 3.04 11.55
CA GLY A 49 -10.78 3.08 10.54
C GLY A 49 -10.60 2.08 9.38
N LEU A 50 -9.57 1.22 9.46
CA LEU A 50 -9.36 0.12 8.51
C LEU A 50 -9.70 -1.25 9.11
N GLN A 51 -10.50 -1.29 10.17
CA GLN A 51 -10.87 -2.53 10.88
C GLN A 51 -12.13 -3.16 10.27
N THR A 52 -13.23 -2.41 10.22
CA THR A 52 -14.53 -2.91 9.78
C THR A 52 -15.15 -2.01 8.71
N THR A 53 -16.03 -2.57 7.89
CA THR A 53 -16.93 -1.82 7.01
C THR A 53 -18.15 -1.32 7.81
N SER A 54 -18.94 -0.43 7.22
CA SER A 54 -20.20 0.07 7.79
C SER A 54 -21.22 -1.02 8.10
N ASP A 55 -21.16 -2.16 7.39
CA ASP A 55 -21.99 -3.35 7.61
C ASP A 55 -21.29 -4.44 8.47
N GLY A 56 -20.20 -4.09 9.16
CA GLY A 56 -19.55 -4.94 10.15
C GLY A 56 -18.63 -6.04 9.60
N ARG A 57 -18.44 -6.12 8.28
CA ARG A 57 -17.48 -7.05 7.66
C ARG A 57 -16.03 -6.56 7.88
N PRO A 58 -15.03 -7.45 7.78
CA PRO A 58 -13.63 -7.01 7.79
C PRO A 58 -13.36 -6.02 6.65
N LYS A 59 -12.78 -4.86 6.97
CA LYS A 59 -12.47 -3.83 5.98
C LYS A 59 -11.37 -4.28 5.04
N VAL A 60 -10.25 -4.77 5.57
CA VAL A 60 -9.14 -5.30 4.79
C VAL A 60 -9.31 -6.82 4.66
N VAL A 61 -9.46 -7.31 3.43
CA VAL A 61 -9.71 -8.74 3.17
C VAL A 61 -8.46 -9.51 2.81
N ASP A 62 -7.46 -8.83 2.25
CA ASP A 62 -6.17 -9.42 1.89
C ASP A 62 -5.08 -8.34 1.86
N ILE A 63 -3.83 -8.72 2.14
CA ILE A 63 -2.64 -7.85 2.10
C ILE A 63 -1.52 -8.61 1.42
N VAL A 64 -1.05 -8.11 0.27
CA VAL A 64 -0.03 -8.77 -0.55
C VAL A 64 1.18 -7.86 -0.72
N ASP A 65 2.39 -8.35 -0.41
CA ASP A 65 3.63 -7.76 -0.92
C ASP A 65 3.90 -8.24 -2.34
N ALA A 66 3.67 -7.36 -3.31
CA ALA A 66 3.93 -7.66 -4.71
C ALA A 66 5.41 -7.45 -5.09
N THR A 67 6.19 -6.75 -4.25
CA THR A 67 7.59 -6.40 -4.53
C THR A 67 8.56 -7.55 -4.21
N GLY A 68 8.17 -8.41 -3.27
CA GLY A 68 9.05 -9.43 -2.68
C GLY A 68 10.09 -8.85 -1.74
N SER A 69 9.98 -7.57 -1.35
CA SER A 69 10.86 -6.95 -0.36
C SER A 69 10.78 -7.64 1.00
N GLY A 70 9.63 -8.21 1.35
CA GLY A 70 9.38 -8.95 2.58
C GLY A 70 9.68 -10.45 2.51
N ASP A 71 10.07 -10.97 1.34
CA ASP A 71 10.22 -12.41 1.15
C ASP A 71 11.42 -12.96 1.93
N VAL A 72 11.20 -14.09 2.58
CA VAL A 72 12.16 -14.86 3.36
C VAL A 72 12.22 -16.26 2.79
N ALA A 73 13.39 -16.63 2.25
CA ALA A 73 13.64 -17.98 1.78
C ALA A 73 13.82 -18.93 2.98
N MET A 74 12.90 -19.88 3.11
CA MET A 74 12.88 -20.86 4.21
C MET A 74 13.79 -22.05 3.88
N SER A 75 15.08 -21.74 3.70
CA SER A 75 16.09 -22.62 3.08
C SER A 75 16.61 -23.76 3.96
N ALA A 76 16.24 -23.81 5.24
CA ALA A 76 16.61 -24.90 6.13
C ALA A 76 15.37 -25.50 6.81
N SER A 77 15.46 -26.79 7.11
CA SER A 77 14.53 -27.51 7.98
C SER A 77 15.28 -28.04 9.19
N ALA A 78 14.63 -28.02 10.35
CA ALA A 78 15.15 -28.59 11.58
C ALA A 78 14.02 -29.20 12.43
N ARG A 79 14.37 -30.18 13.26
CA ARG A 79 13.48 -30.73 14.28
C ARG A 79 13.82 -30.08 15.62
N ALA A 80 12.80 -29.70 16.37
CA ALA A 80 13.00 -29.10 17.68
C ALA A 80 13.34 -30.18 18.73
N VAL A 81 14.12 -29.79 19.73
CA VAL A 81 14.60 -30.66 20.82
C VAL A 81 13.93 -30.22 22.11
N ALA A 82 13.38 -31.16 22.87
CA ALA A 82 12.87 -30.89 24.21
C ALA A 82 14.05 -30.68 25.17
N GLY A 83 14.10 -29.51 25.82
CA GLY A 83 15.06 -29.24 26.88
C GLY A 83 14.66 -29.90 28.20
N GLU A 84 15.62 -29.98 29.12
CA GLU A 84 15.43 -30.57 30.46
C GLU A 84 14.38 -29.81 31.29
N ASP A 85 14.14 -28.55 30.98
CA ASP A 85 13.12 -27.68 31.59
C ASP A 85 11.74 -27.79 30.92
N GLY A 86 11.55 -28.74 30.00
CA GLY A 86 10.30 -28.97 29.27
C GLY A 86 10.04 -27.99 28.13
N LEU A 87 10.93 -27.02 27.88
CA LEU A 87 10.80 -26.09 26.75
C LEU A 87 11.35 -26.70 25.47
N VAL A 88 10.58 -26.54 24.39
CA VAL A 88 10.97 -26.98 23.05
C VAL A 88 11.88 -25.92 22.43
N ARG A 89 13.08 -26.34 22.02
CA ARG A 89 14.13 -25.46 21.48
C ARG A 89 14.50 -25.82 20.06
N LEU A 90 14.83 -24.81 19.27
CA LEU A 90 15.27 -24.94 17.88
C LEU A 90 16.51 -24.10 17.64
N GLN A 91 17.51 -24.65 16.94
CA GLN A 91 18.67 -23.86 16.55
C GLN A 91 18.29 -22.92 15.39
N GLY A 92 18.23 -21.62 15.66
CA GLY A 92 17.99 -20.59 14.64
C GLY A 92 19.15 -20.46 13.67
N ARG A 93 18.87 -19.86 12.51
CA ARG A 93 19.83 -19.61 11.43
C ARG A 93 20.83 -18.51 11.77
N THR A 94 20.50 -17.66 12.73
CA THR A 94 21.44 -16.68 13.30
C THR A 94 22.43 -17.29 14.31
N GLY A 95 22.26 -18.56 14.68
CA GLY A 95 23.03 -19.19 15.76
C GLY A 95 22.38 -19.06 17.15
N ARG A 96 21.28 -18.31 17.28
CA ARG A 96 20.50 -18.25 18.53
C ARG A 96 19.71 -19.53 18.76
N THR A 97 19.55 -19.91 20.03
CA THR A 97 18.64 -20.98 20.42
C THR A 97 17.24 -20.40 20.61
N LEU A 98 16.31 -20.82 19.77
CA LEU A 98 14.92 -20.35 19.75
C LEU A 98 14.08 -21.17 20.73
N ALA A 99 13.58 -20.56 21.79
CA ALA A 99 12.60 -21.16 22.69
C ALA A 99 11.20 -20.98 22.11
N LEU A 100 10.60 -22.06 21.61
CA LEU A 100 9.33 -22.01 20.87
C LEU A 100 8.14 -21.86 21.82
N ASN A 101 7.05 -21.27 21.31
CA ASN A 101 5.80 -21.18 22.04
C ASN A 101 5.18 -22.58 22.23
N PRO A 102 4.90 -23.01 23.48
CA PRO A 102 4.34 -24.32 23.76
C PRO A 102 2.92 -24.53 23.20
N GLU A 103 2.20 -23.46 22.86
CA GLU A 103 0.86 -23.53 22.27
C GLU A 103 0.88 -23.85 20.76
N TRP A 104 2.04 -23.77 20.11
CA TRP A 104 2.15 -24.05 18.68
C TRP A 104 2.02 -25.54 18.40
N LYS A 105 0.97 -25.88 17.65
CA LYS A 105 0.76 -27.24 17.15
C LYS A 105 1.63 -27.46 15.92
N ASN A 106 2.39 -28.54 15.90
CA ASN A 106 3.16 -28.98 14.75
C ASN A 106 3.20 -30.52 14.70
N PRO A 107 2.26 -31.17 14.00
CA PRO A 107 2.17 -32.63 13.96
C PRO A 107 3.34 -33.31 13.22
N SER A 108 4.00 -32.64 12.28
CA SER A 108 5.16 -33.23 11.57
C SER A 108 6.43 -33.21 12.41
N GLY A 109 6.51 -32.28 13.37
CA GLY A 109 7.70 -31.96 14.13
C GLY A 109 8.82 -31.30 13.30
N GLU A 110 8.53 -30.95 12.04
CA GLU A 110 9.47 -30.27 11.15
C GLU A 110 9.20 -28.76 11.16
N TRP A 111 10.27 -27.99 11.32
CA TRP A 111 10.24 -26.52 11.32
C TRP A 111 11.13 -26.01 10.20
N ARG A 112 10.59 -25.13 9.37
CA ARG A 112 11.36 -24.41 8.36
C ARG A 112 11.91 -23.11 8.91
N LEU A 113 13.11 -22.77 8.49
CA LEU A 113 13.90 -21.69 9.06
C LEU A 113 14.41 -20.74 7.97
N GLY A 114 14.29 -19.45 8.27
CA GLY A 114 14.80 -18.35 7.45
C GLY A 114 15.33 -17.22 8.31
N VAL A 115 15.94 -16.23 7.66
CA VAL A 115 16.40 -15.00 8.32
C VAL A 115 16.00 -13.78 7.50
N LYS A 116 15.73 -12.68 8.19
CA LYS A 116 15.45 -11.40 7.56
C LYS A 116 16.24 -10.27 8.25
N PRO A 117 16.98 -9.43 7.51
CA PRO A 117 17.50 -8.19 8.07
C PRO A 117 16.33 -7.28 8.45
N VAL A 118 16.24 -6.91 9.73
CA VAL A 118 15.10 -6.13 10.24
C VAL A 118 15.00 -4.78 9.56
N ILE A 119 16.16 -4.17 9.27
CA ILE A 119 16.27 -2.86 8.65
C ILE A 119 15.61 -2.78 7.27
N GLU A 120 15.48 -3.90 6.56
CA GLU A 120 14.79 -3.97 5.25
C GLU A 120 13.27 -3.88 5.38
N LEU A 121 12.72 -4.15 6.57
CA LEU A 121 11.28 -4.05 6.84
C LEU A 121 10.85 -2.61 7.12
N TYR A 122 11.79 -1.72 7.48
CA TYR A 122 11.47 -0.35 7.87
C TYR A 122 11.30 0.57 6.68
N ALA A 123 10.18 1.30 6.66
CA ALA A 123 10.02 2.48 5.82
C ALA A 123 11.11 3.51 6.10
N GLY A 124 11.49 4.34 5.11
CA GLY A 124 12.58 5.31 5.26
C GLY A 124 12.42 6.28 6.44
N GLN A 125 11.19 6.79 6.66
CA GLN A 125 10.86 7.65 7.80
C GLN A 125 11.02 6.93 9.15
N LEU A 126 10.54 5.68 9.21
CA LEU A 126 10.66 4.83 10.39
C LEU A 126 12.11 4.48 10.69
N LYS A 127 12.88 4.12 9.67
CA LYS A 127 14.31 3.78 9.77
C LYS A 127 15.10 4.91 10.42
N GLY A 128 14.85 6.17 10.03
CA GLY A 128 15.50 7.32 10.63
C GLY A 128 15.16 7.48 12.13
N ARG A 129 13.90 7.29 12.51
CA ARG A 129 13.45 7.38 13.92
C ARG A 129 14.02 6.25 14.78
N VAL A 130 13.91 5.01 14.31
CA VAL A 130 14.35 3.83 15.08
C VAL A 130 15.86 3.83 15.25
N THR A 131 16.63 4.12 14.20
CA THR A 131 18.11 4.17 14.31
C THR A 131 18.59 5.30 15.22
N ALA A 132 17.89 6.45 15.25
CA ALA A 132 18.17 7.52 16.19
C ALA A 132 17.90 7.10 17.65
N GLN A 133 16.76 6.45 17.90
CA GLN A 133 16.41 5.94 19.23
C GLN A 133 17.38 4.85 19.70
N GLU A 134 17.68 3.87 18.84
CA GLU A 134 18.63 2.79 19.15
C GLU A 134 20.02 3.34 19.49
N ARG A 135 20.46 4.42 18.80
CA ARG A 135 21.72 5.10 19.12
C ARG A 135 21.69 5.79 20.48
N GLU A 136 20.58 6.43 20.84
CA GLU A 136 20.39 7.06 22.15
C GLU A 136 20.38 6.00 23.26
N ASP A 137 19.62 4.93 23.07
CA ASP A 137 19.52 3.80 24.00
C ASP A 137 20.88 3.12 24.19
N ALA A 138 21.62 2.89 23.10
CA ALA A 138 22.97 2.35 23.16
C ALA A 138 23.93 3.28 23.92
N ALA A 139 23.85 4.60 23.71
CA ALA A 139 24.66 5.56 24.44
C ALA A 139 24.32 5.59 25.94
N ALA A 140 23.03 5.52 26.28
CA ALA A 140 22.57 5.44 27.66
C ALA A 140 23.01 4.14 28.35
N ALA A 141 22.87 3.00 27.69
CA ALA A 141 23.31 1.70 28.18
C ALA A 141 24.85 1.63 28.34
N SER A 142 25.61 2.14 27.36
CA SER A 142 27.07 2.26 27.46
C SER A 142 27.49 3.09 28.67
N LYS A 143 26.80 4.21 28.92
CA LYS A 143 27.07 5.05 30.09
C LYS A 143 26.73 4.32 31.40
N ALA A 144 25.59 3.62 31.46
CA ALA A 144 25.15 2.90 32.64
C ALA A 144 26.14 1.80 33.05
N ILE A 145 26.66 1.02 32.10
CA ILE A 145 27.66 -0.03 32.34
C ILE A 145 28.92 0.54 33.01
N VAL A 146 29.41 1.69 32.53
CA VAL A 146 30.60 2.34 33.10
C VAL A 146 30.30 2.91 34.48
N VAL A 147 29.15 3.57 34.66
CA VAL A 147 28.73 4.12 35.95
C VAL A 147 28.60 3.03 37.01
N GLU A 148 28.03 1.87 36.66
CA GLU A 148 27.90 0.74 37.60
C GLU A 148 29.26 0.20 38.02
N ALA A 149 30.18 -0.02 37.08
CA ALA A 149 31.53 -0.50 37.40
C ALA A 149 32.33 0.52 38.24
N ASP A 150 32.20 1.81 37.93
CA ASP A 150 32.80 2.90 38.71
C ASP A 150 32.18 2.99 40.11
N ALA A 151 30.87 2.75 40.25
CA ALA A 151 30.17 2.71 41.53
C ALA A 151 30.61 1.53 42.39
N CYS A 152 30.78 0.32 41.81
CA CYS A 152 31.34 -0.83 42.53
C CYS A 152 32.73 -0.53 43.10
N LEU A 153 33.62 0.06 42.29
CA LEU A 153 34.95 0.44 42.73
C LEU A 153 34.91 1.52 43.81
N ALA A 154 34.05 2.53 43.66
CA ALA A 154 33.88 3.59 44.66
C ALA A 154 33.32 3.06 45.99
N ALA A 155 32.33 2.16 45.94
CA ALA A 155 31.75 1.52 47.11
C ALA A 155 32.77 0.65 47.85
N TRP A 156 33.59 -0.11 47.12
CA TRP A 156 34.69 -0.87 47.71
C TRP A 156 35.69 0.05 48.43
N ARG A 157 36.14 1.13 47.79
CA ARG A 157 37.05 2.11 48.42
C ARG A 157 36.46 2.74 49.69
N ALA A 158 35.17 3.05 49.68
CA ALA A 158 34.49 3.60 50.85
C ALA A 158 34.40 2.58 52.00
N ALA A 159 34.22 1.29 51.68
CA ALA A 159 34.13 0.22 52.67
C ALA A 159 35.48 -0.17 53.26
N THR A 160 36.55 -0.15 52.46
CA THR A 160 37.90 -0.59 52.88
C THR A 160 38.78 0.56 53.39
N GLY A 161 38.46 1.80 53.03
CA GLY A 161 39.32 2.97 53.28
C GLY A 161 40.57 3.00 52.38
N GLU A 162 40.70 2.05 51.45
CA GLU A 162 41.85 1.93 50.56
C GLU A 162 41.77 2.95 49.42
N ALA A 163 42.82 3.75 49.28
CA ALA A 163 42.92 4.84 48.31
C ALA A 163 43.94 4.56 47.20
N ALA A 164 44.70 3.47 47.28
CA ALA A 164 45.67 3.09 46.27
C ALA A 164 45.02 2.94 44.88
N ALA A 165 45.61 3.61 43.90
CA ALA A 165 45.21 3.49 42.49
C ALA A 165 45.83 2.25 41.83
N ASP A 166 47.00 1.81 42.30
CA ASP A 166 47.73 0.64 41.83
C ASP A 166 47.64 -0.47 42.89
N PRO A 167 47.21 -1.70 42.53
CA PRO A 167 47.24 -2.86 43.42
C PRO A 167 48.59 -3.11 44.09
N LYS A 168 49.71 -2.74 43.46
CA LYS A 168 51.06 -2.85 44.06
C LYS A 168 51.26 -1.95 45.28
N GLY A 169 50.43 -0.91 45.44
CA GLY A 169 50.44 -0.02 46.59
C GLY A 169 49.64 -0.52 47.79
N VAL A 170 48.89 -1.62 47.65
CA VAL A 170 48.06 -2.20 48.71
C VAL A 170 48.89 -3.24 49.47
N ALA A 171 49.06 -3.03 50.78
CA ALA A 171 49.86 -3.91 51.64
C ALA A 171 49.14 -5.24 51.98
N ASP A 172 47.82 -5.18 52.12
CA ASP A 172 46.99 -6.36 52.40
C ASP A 172 46.78 -7.19 51.11
N VAL A 173 47.12 -8.48 51.17
CA VAL A 173 47.09 -9.38 50.01
C VAL A 173 45.66 -9.66 49.54
N ALA A 174 44.68 -9.70 50.45
CA ALA A 174 43.28 -9.94 50.10
C ALA A 174 42.66 -8.70 49.43
N LEU A 175 42.87 -7.52 50.03
CA LEU A 175 42.42 -6.24 49.44
C LEU A 175 43.07 -5.96 48.09
N ARG A 176 44.34 -6.35 47.93
CA ARG A 176 45.04 -6.24 46.64
C ARG A 176 44.36 -7.07 45.56
N ARG A 177 44.00 -8.32 45.85
CA ARG A 177 43.33 -9.21 44.88
C ARG A 177 41.95 -8.66 44.50
N GLU A 178 41.18 -8.18 45.48
CA GLU A 178 39.87 -7.56 45.23
C GLU A 178 39.99 -6.31 44.34
N LEU A 179 40.99 -5.46 44.57
CA LEU A 179 41.25 -4.29 43.72
C LEU A 179 41.65 -4.69 42.30
N GLU A 180 42.48 -5.74 42.13
CA GLU A 180 42.83 -6.29 40.80
C GLU A 180 41.58 -6.77 40.05
N GLU A 181 40.68 -7.50 40.71
CA GLU A 181 39.42 -7.97 40.12
C GLU A 181 38.48 -6.82 39.74
N LEU A 182 38.32 -5.81 40.61
CA LEU A 182 37.48 -4.64 40.34
C LEU A 182 38.01 -3.77 39.20
N LEU A 183 39.32 -3.55 39.12
CA LEU A 183 39.94 -2.81 38.01
C LEU A 183 39.81 -3.59 36.70
N ALA A 184 39.95 -4.92 36.73
CA ALA A 184 39.72 -5.77 35.56
C ALA A 184 38.24 -5.71 35.10
N ALA A 185 37.29 -5.77 36.04
CA ALA A 185 35.87 -5.61 35.75
C ALA A 185 35.55 -4.23 35.16
N GLN A 186 36.13 -3.15 35.71
CA GLN A 186 35.97 -1.79 35.18
C GLN A 186 36.56 -1.66 33.76
N ALA A 187 37.72 -2.25 33.50
CA ALA A 187 38.33 -2.26 32.17
C ALA A 187 37.46 -3.03 31.16
N ALA A 188 36.93 -4.19 31.55
CA ALA A 188 36.00 -4.98 30.75
C ALA A 188 34.69 -4.20 30.47
N ALA A 189 34.13 -3.53 31.47
CA ALA A 189 32.95 -2.68 31.36
C ALA A 189 33.17 -1.53 30.36
N LYS A 190 34.31 -0.84 30.44
CA LYS A 190 34.69 0.22 29.49
C LYS A 190 34.86 -0.32 28.07
N ALA A 191 35.46 -1.49 27.90
CA ALA A 191 35.60 -2.15 26.61
C ALA A 191 34.22 -2.53 26.02
N ALA A 192 33.34 -3.12 26.83
CA ALA A 192 31.98 -3.46 26.42
C ALA A 192 31.17 -2.22 26.04
N ALA A 193 31.24 -1.15 26.83
CA ALA A 193 30.58 0.13 26.54
C ALA A 193 31.07 0.75 25.22
N ALA A 194 32.36 0.62 24.90
CA ALA A 194 32.94 1.11 23.65
C ALA A 194 32.47 0.32 22.41
N VAL A 195 32.21 -0.98 22.56
CA VAL A 195 31.63 -1.82 21.50
C VAL A 195 30.15 -1.46 21.31
N LEU A 196 29.39 -1.40 22.40
CA LEU A 196 27.95 -1.09 22.36
C LEU A 196 27.68 0.30 21.74
N GLY A 197 28.47 1.31 22.12
CA GLY A 197 28.34 2.67 21.57
C GLY A 197 28.69 2.79 20.08
N LYS A 198 29.28 1.74 19.48
CA LYS A 198 29.61 1.65 18.05
C LYS A 198 28.74 0.64 17.30
N ALA A 199 27.84 -0.07 17.98
CA ALA A 199 26.95 -1.03 17.33
C ALA A 199 26.04 -0.31 16.33
N LYS A 200 26.04 -0.78 15.08
CA LYS A 200 25.13 -0.28 14.04
C LYS A 200 23.96 -1.24 13.95
N SER A 201 22.72 -0.73 13.99
CA SER A 201 21.53 -1.57 13.82
C SER A 201 21.34 -2.13 12.41
N GLU A 202 22.15 -1.69 11.44
CA GLU A 202 22.08 -2.14 10.04
C GLU A 202 22.45 -3.62 9.83
N THR A 203 23.04 -4.28 10.83
CA THR A 203 23.40 -5.71 10.76
C THR A 203 22.44 -6.62 11.52
N ASP A 204 21.36 -6.09 12.07
CA ASP A 204 20.45 -6.85 12.93
C ASP A 204 19.51 -7.75 12.10
N VAL A 205 19.45 -9.03 12.47
CA VAL A 205 18.76 -10.07 11.73
C VAL A 205 17.82 -10.85 12.64
N ILE A 206 16.59 -11.08 12.17
CA ILE A 206 15.59 -11.88 12.90
C ILE A 206 15.50 -13.28 12.30
N ASP A 207 15.33 -14.27 13.17
CA ASP A 207 14.95 -15.60 12.75
C ASP A 207 13.46 -15.65 12.45
N VAL A 208 13.12 -16.39 11.40
CA VAL A 208 11.75 -16.66 10.98
C VAL A 208 11.57 -18.16 11.00
N VAL A 209 10.49 -18.61 11.63
CA VAL A 209 10.13 -20.01 11.77
C VAL A 209 8.79 -20.24 11.09
N ALA A 210 8.69 -21.25 10.23
CA ALA A 210 7.44 -21.66 9.60
C ALA A 210 7.17 -23.15 9.79
N TRP A 211 5.90 -23.50 9.94
CA TRP A 211 5.47 -24.88 10.14
C TRP A 211 4.03 -25.05 9.67
N ASN A 212 3.60 -26.29 9.47
CA ASN A 212 2.20 -26.60 9.23
C ASN A 212 1.57 -27.07 10.55
N ASP A 213 0.44 -26.49 10.97
CA ASP A 213 -0.20 -26.81 12.24
C ASP A 213 -1.15 -28.03 12.18
N GLY A 214 -1.22 -28.68 11.02
CA GLY A 214 -2.17 -29.74 10.68
C GLY A 214 -3.36 -29.25 9.85
N SER A 215 -3.60 -27.94 9.80
CA SER A 215 -4.66 -27.30 9.01
C SER A 215 -4.10 -26.31 8.00
N THR A 216 -3.21 -25.41 8.43
CA THR A 216 -2.62 -24.38 7.58
C THR A 216 -1.14 -24.16 7.91
N TRP A 217 -0.44 -23.49 7.00
CA TRP A 217 0.90 -23.00 7.25
C TRP A 217 0.86 -21.78 8.17
N ARG A 218 1.66 -21.83 9.23
CA ARG A 218 1.91 -20.73 10.16
C ARG A 218 3.36 -20.32 10.10
N ALA A 219 3.60 -19.05 10.45
CA ALA A 219 4.93 -18.53 10.65
C ALA A 219 4.99 -17.56 11.83
N ALA A 220 6.17 -17.45 12.43
CA ALA A 220 6.47 -16.57 13.54
C ALA A 220 7.87 -15.97 13.37
N ILE A 221 8.07 -14.78 13.93
CA ILE A 221 9.34 -14.07 13.89
C ILE A 221 9.89 -13.86 15.30
N ASP A 222 11.20 -13.99 15.48
CA ASP A 222 11.86 -13.62 16.73
C ASP A 222 12.02 -12.09 16.81
N SER A 223 10.92 -11.38 17.07
CA SER A 223 10.96 -9.92 17.11
C SER A 223 11.74 -9.35 18.30
N SER A 224 11.88 -10.13 19.38
CA SER A 224 12.67 -9.80 20.56
C SER A 224 14.17 -9.76 20.29
N ARG A 225 14.59 -10.50 19.27
CA ARG A 225 15.98 -10.72 18.88
C ARG A 225 16.81 -11.49 19.93
N THR A 226 16.16 -12.08 20.92
CA THR A 226 16.82 -12.83 21.99
C THR A 226 16.78 -14.35 21.77
N GLY A 227 15.96 -14.82 20.83
CA GLY A 227 15.60 -16.24 20.69
C GLY A 227 14.41 -16.66 21.56
N ASP A 228 13.88 -15.81 22.43
CA ASP A 228 12.65 -16.12 23.15
C ASP A 228 11.42 -15.88 22.27
N MET A 229 10.85 -16.97 21.74
CA MET A 229 9.65 -16.94 20.90
C MET A 229 8.40 -17.41 21.65
N ARG A 230 8.45 -17.55 22.98
CA ARG A 230 7.34 -18.11 23.76
C ARG A 230 6.07 -17.25 23.71
N SER A 231 6.23 -15.94 23.52
CA SER A 231 5.13 -14.98 23.35
C SER A 231 4.91 -14.58 21.89
N ALA A 232 5.69 -15.12 20.95
CA ALA A 232 5.55 -14.78 19.54
C ALA A 232 4.23 -15.38 19.00
N PRO A 233 3.45 -14.60 18.22
CA PRO A 233 2.24 -15.11 17.59
C PRO A 233 2.59 -15.99 16.38
N GLY A 234 1.90 -17.13 16.26
CA GLY A 234 1.97 -18.01 15.08
C GLY A 234 0.92 -17.61 14.06
N LEU A 235 1.28 -16.70 13.15
CA LEU A 235 0.36 -16.12 12.18
C LEU A 235 0.19 -17.03 10.96
N ALA A 236 -1.05 -17.21 10.51
CA ALA A 236 -1.35 -17.78 9.19
C ALA A 236 -1.20 -16.72 8.09
N SER A 237 -1.34 -17.13 6.82
CA SER A 237 -1.46 -16.18 5.72
C SER A 237 -2.60 -15.19 5.97
N PHE A 238 -2.37 -13.89 5.76
CA PHE A 238 -3.30 -12.84 6.16
C PHE A 238 -4.71 -13.06 5.59
N LYS A 239 -4.82 -13.52 4.35
CA LYS A 239 -6.11 -13.81 3.71
C LYS A 239 -6.99 -14.82 4.48
N GLU A 240 -6.38 -15.75 5.20
CA GLU A 240 -7.07 -16.83 5.89
C GLU A 240 -7.69 -16.33 7.21
N GLU A 241 -6.84 -15.84 8.12
CA GLU A 241 -7.24 -15.48 9.48
C GLU A 241 -7.27 -13.96 9.75
N ARG A 242 -6.75 -13.13 8.83
CA ARG A 242 -6.67 -11.65 8.93
C ARG A 242 -5.97 -11.16 10.20
N GLN A 243 -4.97 -11.90 10.63
CA GLN A 243 -4.15 -11.58 11.78
C GLN A 243 -2.95 -10.73 11.38
N TYR A 244 -2.59 -9.82 12.27
CA TYR A 244 -1.36 -9.04 12.20
C TYR A 244 -0.77 -8.92 13.60
N ALA A 245 0.50 -8.56 13.68
CA ALA A 245 1.18 -8.32 14.94
C ALA A 245 2.04 -7.05 14.84
N THR A 246 2.47 -6.54 15.99
CA THR A 246 3.41 -5.42 16.06
C THR A 246 4.80 -6.00 16.29
N LEU A 247 5.78 -5.55 15.50
CA LEU A 247 7.16 -6.04 15.56
C LEU A 247 7.73 -5.83 16.97
N ASP A 248 7.76 -4.58 17.43
CA ASP A 248 8.27 -4.24 18.76
C ASP A 248 7.71 -2.89 19.22
N ARG A 249 7.92 -2.56 20.50
CA ARG A 249 7.40 -1.33 21.11
C ARG A 249 8.09 -0.06 20.59
N THR A 250 9.35 -0.16 20.15
CA THR A 250 10.14 0.98 19.69
C THR A 250 9.74 1.37 18.27
N SER A 251 9.63 0.40 17.36
CA SER A 251 9.20 0.62 15.99
C SER A 251 7.70 0.90 15.90
N GLN A 252 6.87 0.21 16.68
CA GLN A 252 5.40 0.15 16.51
C GLN A 252 5.00 -0.25 15.08
N LEU A 253 5.87 -0.98 14.38
CA LEU A 253 5.61 -1.42 13.03
C LEU A 253 4.66 -2.63 13.05
N SER A 254 3.48 -2.48 12.47
CA SER A 254 2.60 -3.61 12.20
C SER A 254 3.12 -4.44 11.03
N TYR A 255 2.98 -5.75 11.13
CA TYR A 255 3.25 -6.69 10.05
C TYR A 255 2.19 -7.77 10.00
N CYS A 256 2.00 -8.34 8.81
CA CYS A 256 1.32 -9.62 8.63
C CYS A 256 2.18 -10.56 7.80
N LEU A 257 1.79 -11.83 7.71
CA LEU A 257 2.54 -12.85 6.98
C LEU A 257 1.70 -13.41 5.84
N ASN A 258 2.37 -13.83 4.78
CA ASN A 258 1.83 -14.74 3.77
C ASN A 258 2.81 -15.88 3.55
N VAL A 259 2.30 -17.11 3.48
CA VAL A 259 3.13 -18.28 3.24
C VAL A 259 2.86 -18.82 1.84
N TYR A 260 3.92 -19.00 1.06
CA TYR A 260 3.86 -19.49 -0.33
C TYR A 260 4.65 -20.78 -0.51
N ASP A 261 4.36 -21.48 -1.60
CA ASP A 261 5.10 -22.65 -2.08
C ASP A 261 5.33 -23.70 -0.98
N ASP A 262 4.24 -24.11 -0.34
CA ASP A 262 4.23 -25.07 0.78
C ASP A 262 5.27 -24.74 1.85
N GLY A 263 5.29 -23.48 2.31
CA GLY A 263 6.19 -23.02 3.36
C GLY A 263 7.62 -22.74 2.90
N ALA A 264 7.91 -22.74 1.59
CA ALA A 264 9.26 -22.44 1.10
C ALA A 264 9.57 -20.95 1.15
N ILE A 265 8.54 -20.11 1.10
CA ILE A 265 8.66 -18.65 1.21
C ILE A 265 7.69 -18.15 2.27
N VAL A 266 8.20 -17.37 3.21
CA VAL A 266 7.38 -16.54 4.10
C VAL A 266 7.58 -15.08 3.69
N SER A 267 6.50 -14.40 3.35
CA SER A 267 6.51 -12.98 3.02
C SER A 267 6.05 -12.17 4.22
N ILE A 268 6.97 -11.40 4.82
CA ILE A 268 6.68 -10.48 5.91
C ILE A 268 6.22 -9.16 5.30
N VAL A 269 4.93 -8.86 5.41
CA VAL A 269 4.35 -7.67 4.78
C VAL A 269 4.26 -6.54 5.80
N CYS A 270 5.08 -5.52 5.58
CA CYS A 270 5.06 -4.23 6.27
C CYS A 270 4.86 -3.12 5.24
N ASP A 271 4.22 -2.01 5.61
CA ASP A 271 4.18 -0.84 4.71
C ASP A 271 5.59 -0.25 4.48
N ALA A 272 5.82 0.29 3.28
CA ALA A 272 7.04 1.01 2.91
C ALA A 272 6.94 2.52 3.17
N GLY A 273 5.81 2.97 3.73
CA GLY A 273 5.51 4.38 3.94
C GLY A 273 4.06 4.63 4.31
N SER A 274 3.80 5.82 4.84
CA SER A 274 2.49 6.21 5.36
C SER A 274 1.41 6.52 4.32
N HIS A 275 1.82 6.63 3.06
CA HIS A 275 0.96 7.07 1.95
C HIS A 275 -0.19 6.08 1.67
N GLY A 276 0.08 4.78 1.60
CA GLY A 276 -0.96 3.79 1.29
C GLY A 276 -2.09 3.71 2.31
N SER A 277 -1.80 3.79 3.61
CA SER A 277 -2.84 3.87 4.65
C SER A 277 -3.72 5.11 4.51
N HIS A 278 -3.13 6.24 4.11
CA HIS A 278 -3.85 7.49 3.85
C HIS A 278 -4.79 7.35 2.66
N VAL A 279 -4.29 6.78 1.57
CA VAL A 279 -5.04 6.48 0.35
C VAL A 279 -6.22 5.52 0.64
N ALA A 280 -5.98 4.44 1.39
CA ALA A 280 -7.01 3.49 1.81
C ALA A 280 -8.08 4.16 2.69
N GLY A 281 -7.65 5.03 3.60
CA GLY A 281 -8.53 5.83 4.46
C GLY A 281 -9.46 6.75 3.68
N ILE A 282 -8.94 7.46 2.65
CA ILE A 282 -9.76 8.31 1.78
C ILE A 282 -10.79 7.47 1.01
N ALA A 283 -10.36 6.37 0.40
CA ALA A 283 -11.24 5.57 -0.44
C ALA A 283 -12.40 4.95 0.37
N ALA A 284 -12.08 4.31 1.50
CA ALA A 284 -13.04 3.47 2.20
C ALA A 284 -12.86 3.37 3.72
N GLY A 285 -12.15 4.30 4.37
CA GLY A 285 -12.03 4.32 5.83
C GLY A 285 -13.40 4.39 6.53
N HIS A 286 -13.58 3.66 7.62
CA HIS A 286 -14.82 3.64 8.39
C HIS A 286 -14.55 3.87 9.88
N HIS A 287 -15.10 4.95 10.42
CA HIS A 287 -14.96 5.42 11.79
C HIS A 287 -16.34 5.43 12.47
N PRO A 288 -16.77 4.34 13.11
CA PRO A 288 -18.10 4.24 13.75
C PRO A 288 -18.39 5.37 14.74
N GLY A 289 -17.40 5.79 15.52
CA GLY A 289 -17.53 6.88 16.51
C GLY A 289 -17.32 8.29 15.97
N SER A 290 -16.96 8.42 14.68
CA SER A 290 -16.65 9.71 14.03
C SER A 290 -16.99 9.65 12.52
N PRO A 291 -18.27 9.54 12.12
CA PRO A 291 -18.66 9.35 10.72
C PRO A 291 -18.24 10.49 9.76
N GLU A 292 -17.95 11.67 10.28
CA GLU A 292 -17.35 12.81 9.57
C GLU A 292 -15.94 12.50 9.05
N ARG A 293 -15.25 11.52 9.65
CA ARG A 293 -13.93 11.04 9.23
C ARG A 293 -13.98 9.84 8.29
N ASN A 294 -15.17 9.28 8.01
CA ASN A 294 -15.30 8.20 7.05
C ASN A 294 -14.73 8.62 5.70
N GLY A 295 -14.04 7.71 5.04
CA GLY A 295 -13.72 7.83 3.62
C GLY A 295 -14.97 7.93 2.76
N VAL A 296 -14.77 8.00 1.46
CA VAL A 296 -15.86 8.21 0.50
C VAL A 296 -16.82 7.01 0.47
N ALA A 297 -16.32 5.77 0.51
CA ALA A 297 -17.12 4.54 0.46
C ALA A 297 -16.89 3.62 1.69
N PRO A 298 -17.44 3.97 2.87
CA PRO A 298 -17.18 3.24 4.12
C PRO A 298 -17.74 1.79 4.14
N GLY A 299 -18.59 1.39 3.19
CA GLY A 299 -19.06 0.01 3.03
C GLY A 299 -18.16 -0.88 2.18
N ALA A 300 -17.21 -0.30 1.41
CA ALA A 300 -16.33 -1.06 0.52
C ALA A 300 -15.27 -1.84 1.29
N GLN A 301 -14.86 -3.00 0.77
CA GLN A 301 -13.73 -3.78 1.28
C GLN A 301 -12.44 -3.45 0.52
N ILE A 302 -11.29 -3.69 1.13
CA ILE A 302 -9.97 -3.32 0.60
C ILE A 302 -9.09 -4.57 0.46
N VAL A 303 -8.47 -4.71 -0.71
CA VAL A 303 -7.31 -5.56 -0.94
C VAL A 303 -6.09 -4.67 -1.01
N VAL A 304 -5.14 -4.86 -0.09
CA VAL A 304 -3.92 -4.07 -0.07
C VAL A 304 -2.89 -4.77 -0.94
N VAL A 305 -2.28 -4.02 -1.86
CA VAL A 305 -1.22 -4.50 -2.72
C VAL A 305 -0.05 -3.56 -2.60
N LYS A 306 0.94 -3.95 -1.81
CA LYS A 306 2.19 -3.21 -1.69
C LYS A 306 3.00 -3.37 -2.98
N ILE A 307 3.18 -2.27 -3.69
CA ILE A 307 4.01 -2.17 -4.90
C ILE A 307 5.26 -1.32 -4.68
N GLY A 308 5.29 -0.49 -3.63
CA GLY A 308 6.47 0.28 -3.23
C GLY A 308 7.50 -0.61 -2.54
N ASP A 309 8.69 -0.72 -3.13
CA ASP A 309 9.75 -1.59 -2.62
C ASP A 309 10.55 -0.89 -1.51
N SER A 310 10.49 -1.41 -0.29
CA SER A 310 11.20 -0.84 0.86
C SER A 310 12.73 -0.74 0.64
N ARG A 311 13.30 -1.63 -0.19
CA ARG A 311 14.74 -1.63 -0.52
C ARG A 311 15.13 -0.48 -1.46
N LEU A 312 14.16 0.07 -2.19
CA LEU A 312 14.32 1.13 -3.18
C LEU A 312 13.62 2.42 -2.74
N GLY A 313 13.46 2.65 -1.44
CA GLY A 313 12.84 3.88 -0.92
C GLY A 313 11.36 4.02 -1.29
N SER A 314 10.65 2.89 -1.42
CA SER A 314 9.25 2.81 -1.86
C SER A 314 9.02 3.05 -3.35
N MET A 315 10.07 3.02 -4.19
CA MET A 315 9.89 3.03 -5.64
C MET A 315 9.17 1.76 -6.11
N GLU A 316 8.25 1.89 -7.06
CA GLU A 316 7.61 0.75 -7.68
C GLU A 316 8.52 0.05 -8.68
N THR A 317 8.27 -1.24 -8.91
CA THR A 317 8.97 -2.01 -9.92
C THR A 317 7.97 -2.60 -10.90
N MET A 318 8.41 -2.83 -12.15
CA MET A 318 7.58 -3.51 -13.14
C MET A 318 7.09 -4.87 -12.63
N GLN A 319 7.95 -5.63 -11.95
CA GLN A 319 7.59 -6.91 -11.35
C GLN A 319 6.53 -6.75 -10.24
N GLY A 320 6.69 -5.76 -9.37
CA GLY A 320 5.70 -5.40 -8.34
C GLY A 320 4.34 -5.04 -8.92
N LEU A 321 4.30 -4.21 -9.97
CA LEU A 321 3.07 -3.85 -10.64
C LEU A 321 2.39 -5.05 -11.31
N MET A 322 3.15 -5.91 -12.01
CA MET A 322 2.62 -7.10 -12.68
C MET A 322 2.07 -8.12 -11.66
N ARG A 323 2.80 -8.38 -10.58
CA ARG A 323 2.31 -9.19 -9.44
C ARG A 323 1.08 -8.56 -8.80
N GLY A 324 1.05 -7.23 -8.71
CA GLY A 324 -0.07 -6.48 -8.18
C GLY A 324 -1.34 -6.64 -9.01
N VAL A 325 -1.27 -6.47 -10.32
CA VAL A 325 -2.42 -6.73 -11.23
C VAL A 325 -2.91 -8.18 -11.09
N ARG A 326 -2.00 -9.15 -10.97
CA ARG A 326 -2.37 -10.54 -10.71
C ARG A 326 -3.10 -10.72 -9.37
N ALA A 327 -2.65 -10.06 -8.30
CA ALA A 327 -3.28 -10.10 -6.99
C ALA A 327 -4.71 -9.52 -7.02
N VAL A 328 -4.93 -8.43 -7.77
CA VAL A 328 -6.26 -7.83 -7.99
C VAL A 328 -7.21 -8.84 -8.63
N VAL A 329 -6.79 -9.46 -9.73
CA VAL A 329 -7.61 -10.43 -10.47
C VAL A 329 -7.91 -11.66 -9.61
N SER A 330 -6.90 -12.15 -8.87
CA SER A 330 -7.04 -13.32 -8.00
C SER A 330 -7.99 -13.07 -6.81
N ASN A 331 -8.06 -11.82 -6.34
CA ASN A 331 -9.00 -11.40 -5.30
C ASN A 331 -10.35 -10.90 -5.85
N LYS A 332 -10.55 -10.93 -7.17
CA LYS A 332 -11.80 -10.51 -7.82
C LYS A 332 -12.24 -9.09 -7.44
N CYS A 333 -11.28 -8.17 -7.35
CA CYS A 333 -11.60 -6.78 -7.03
C CYS A 333 -12.40 -6.12 -8.16
N ASP A 334 -13.28 -5.19 -7.82
CA ASP A 334 -14.04 -4.40 -8.79
C ASP A 334 -13.24 -3.20 -9.28
N LEU A 335 -12.43 -2.62 -8.39
CA LEU A 335 -11.71 -1.36 -8.62
C LEU A 335 -10.24 -1.53 -8.30
N ILE A 336 -9.38 -0.86 -9.06
CA ILE A 336 -8.00 -0.57 -8.71
C ILE A 336 -7.89 0.92 -8.44
N ASN A 337 -7.34 1.31 -7.30
CA ASN A 337 -6.74 2.61 -7.10
C ASN A 337 -5.21 2.48 -7.18
N LEU A 338 -4.59 3.17 -8.15
CA LEU A 338 -3.14 3.31 -8.25
C LEU A 338 -2.73 4.78 -8.12
N SER A 339 -2.23 5.14 -6.94
CA SER A 339 -1.72 6.48 -6.63
C SER A 339 -0.19 6.55 -6.82
N TYR A 340 0.29 5.97 -7.91
CA TYR A 340 1.71 5.79 -8.28
C TYR A 340 1.88 6.02 -9.78
N GLY A 341 3.04 6.53 -10.19
CA GLY A 341 3.36 6.69 -11.60
C GLY A 341 4.60 7.53 -11.86
N GLU A 342 5.15 7.35 -13.06
CA GLU A 342 6.42 7.95 -13.49
C GLU A 342 6.26 8.64 -14.85
N PRO A 343 7.13 9.61 -15.19
CA PRO A 343 7.20 10.14 -16.54
C PRO A 343 7.47 9.03 -17.57
N THR A 344 6.86 9.13 -18.75
CA THR A 344 7.09 8.17 -19.85
C THR A 344 7.36 8.89 -21.16
N ALA A 345 8.32 8.37 -21.92
CA ALA A 345 8.57 8.81 -23.29
C ALA A 345 7.65 8.09 -24.31
N TRP A 346 7.07 6.95 -23.94
CA TRP A 346 6.34 6.04 -24.85
C TRP A 346 4.97 5.68 -24.28
N PRO A 347 4.04 6.64 -24.19
CA PRO A 347 2.72 6.41 -23.63
C PRO A 347 1.94 5.40 -24.49
N GLY A 348 1.43 4.35 -23.84
CA GLY A 348 0.57 3.32 -24.44
C GLY A 348 1.28 2.10 -25.01
N SER A 349 2.61 2.04 -24.95
CA SER A 349 3.40 0.90 -25.45
C SER A 349 4.20 0.26 -24.32
N SER A 350 3.55 -0.54 -23.47
CA SER A 350 4.25 -1.36 -22.47
C SER A 350 3.46 -2.61 -22.07
N ARG A 351 4.18 -3.64 -21.60
CA ARG A 351 3.57 -4.89 -21.09
C ARG A 351 2.62 -4.64 -19.93
N LEU A 352 2.91 -3.66 -19.07
CA LEU A 352 2.00 -3.26 -17.99
C LEU A 352 0.67 -2.75 -18.56
N ILE A 353 0.71 -1.92 -19.60
CA ILE A 353 -0.49 -1.37 -20.22
C ILE A 353 -1.32 -2.49 -20.87
N GLU A 354 -0.69 -3.46 -21.53
CA GLU A 354 -1.39 -4.64 -22.06
C GLU A 354 -2.10 -5.43 -20.95
N GLN A 355 -1.44 -5.63 -19.80
CA GLN A 355 -2.06 -6.32 -18.68
C GLN A 355 -3.20 -5.52 -18.04
N ILE A 356 -3.06 -4.19 -17.94
CA ILE A 356 -4.14 -3.33 -17.46
C ILE A 356 -5.33 -3.40 -18.42
N GLN A 357 -5.10 -3.31 -19.73
CA GLN A 357 -6.15 -3.46 -20.74
C GLN A 357 -6.85 -4.82 -20.63
N ASN A 358 -6.09 -5.90 -20.43
CA ASN A 358 -6.66 -7.23 -20.23
C ASN A 358 -7.49 -7.33 -18.94
N ALA A 359 -6.98 -6.83 -17.81
CA ALA A 359 -7.71 -6.82 -16.55
C ALA A 359 -9.02 -6.02 -16.64
N VAL A 360 -9.01 -4.88 -17.32
CA VAL A 360 -10.20 -4.06 -17.53
C VAL A 360 -11.19 -4.72 -18.49
N GLY A 361 -10.71 -5.15 -19.67
CA GLY A 361 -11.57 -5.66 -20.74
C GLY A 361 -12.11 -7.07 -20.50
N THR A 362 -11.35 -7.97 -19.87
CA THR A 362 -11.76 -9.37 -19.70
C THR A 362 -12.22 -9.72 -18.29
N ARG A 363 -11.74 -9.00 -17.27
CA ARG A 363 -12.06 -9.29 -15.86
C ARG A 363 -13.02 -8.28 -15.23
N GLY A 364 -13.40 -7.22 -15.96
CA GLY A 364 -14.39 -6.25 -15.50
C GLY A 364 -13.90 -5.33 -14.38
N VAL A 365 -12.58 -5.21 -14.19
CA VAL A 365 -12.00 -4.32 -13.17
C VAL A 365 -11.93 -2.90 -13.73
N MET A 366 -12.23 -1.88 -12.93
CA MET A 366 -12.04 -0.49 -13.35
C MET A 366 -10.72 0.07 -12.77
N PHE A 367 -9.87 0.63 -13.63
CA PHE A 367 -8.54 1.11 -13.24
C PHE A 367 -8.52 2.62 -13.04
N ILE A 368 -8.43 3.07 -11.79
CA ILE A 368 -8.44 4.48 -11.38
C ILE A 368 -7.05 4.85 -10.89
N THR A 369 -6.53 5.98 -11.37
CA THR A 369 -5.13 6.31 -11.16
C THR A 369 -4.90 7.82 -11.17
N SER A 370 -3.93 8.27 -10.39
CA SER A 370 -3.58 9.68 -10.26
C SER A 370 -2.94 10.23 -11.54
N ALA A 371 -3.30 11.45 -11.96
CA ALA A 371 -2.72 12.05 -13.16
C ALA A 371 -1.23 12.44 -13.03
N GLY A 372 -0.73 12.56 -11.79
CA GLY A 372 0.64 12.97 -11.46
C GLY A 372 0.73 14.41 -10.95
N ASN A 373 1.87 14.78 -10.37
CA ASN A 373 2.08 16.08 -9.70
C ASN A 373 3.15 16.98 -10.37
N ALA A 374 3.34 16.85 -11.69
CA ALA A 374 4.37 17.56 -12.46
C ALA A 374 3.85 18.81 -13.21
N GLY A 375 2.65 19.30 -12.89
CA GLY A 375 2.11 20.55 -13.44
C GLY A 375 2.90 21.79 -13.00
N PRO A 376 2.61 23.00 -13.52
CA PRO A 376 1.44 23.36 -14.35
C PRO A 376 1.65 23.24 -15.87
N ALA A 377 2.82 22.80 -16.33
CA ALA A 377 3.08 22.66 -17.77
C ALA A 377 2.17 21.58 -18.41
N LEU A 378 1.93 21.72 -19.72
CA LEU A 378 1.25 20.69 -20.52
C LEU A 378 2.17 19.46 -20.68
N SER A 379 1.58 18.32 -21.06
CA SER A 379 2.31 17.07 -21.29
C SER A 379 3.07 16.54 -20.06
N THR A 380 2.48 16.74 -18.89
CA THR A 380 3.07 16.36 -17.60
C THR A 380 2.42 15.12 -16.99
N VAL A 381 1.35 14.60 -17.60
CA VAL A 381 0.70 13.36 -17.15
C VAL A 381 1.61 12.15 -17.37
N GLY A 382 1.80 11.36 -16.31
CA GLY A 382 2.67 10.18 -16.30
C GLY A 382 2.00 8.86 -16.69
N ALA A 383 2.80 7.80 -16.70
CA ALA A 383 2.34 6.42 -16.82
C ALA A 383 2.03 5.83 -15.43
N PRO A 384 0.99 4.98 -15.31
CA PRO A 384 0.11 4.47 -16.37
C PRO A 384 -1.12 5.35 -16.66
N ALA A 385 -1.27 6.49 -15.95
CA ALA A 385 -2.50 7.25 -15.84
C ALA A 385 -3.25 7.52 -17.15
N ALA A 386 -2.54 8.00 -18.17
CA ALA A 386 -3.12 8.32 -19.47
C ALA A 386 -2.48 7.56 -20.63
N CYS A 387 -1.86 6.42 -20.33
CA CYS A 387 -1.26 5.56 -21.34
C CYS A 387 -2.30 4.68 -22.04
N SER A 388 -3.52 4.55 -21.53
CA SER A 388 -4.58 3.72 -22.12
C SER A 388 -5.97 4.23 -21.80
N SER A 389 -6.93 4.02 -22.70
CA SER A 389 -8.37 4.22 -22.44
C SER A 389 -8.95 3.20 -21.43
N ALA A 390 -8.15 2.25 -20.97
CA ALA A 390 -8.46 1.40 -19.82
C ALA A 390 -8.31 2.15 -18.47
N CYS A 391 -7.48 3.20 -18.42
CA CYS A 391 -7.17 3.96 -17.20
C CYS A 391 -8.05 5.21 -17.09
N VAL A 392 -8.62 5.45 -15.91
CA VAL A 392 -9.30 6.72 -15.57
C VAL A 392 -8.32 7.58 -14.78
N ALA A 393 -7.72 8.56 -15.46
CA ALA A 393 -6.75 9.48 -14.87
C ALA A 393 -7.44 10.60 -14.10
N ILE A 394 -7.06 10.78 -12.84
CA ILE A 394 -7.70 11.73 -11.92
C ILE A 394 -6.78 12.92 -11.64
N GLY A 395 -7.22 14.11 -12.04
CA GLY A 395 -6.57 15.38 -11.67
C GLY A 395 -7.00 15.87 -10.30
N ALA A 396 -6.22 16.76 -9.69
CA ALA A 396 -6.45 17.25 -8.33
C ALA A 396 -7.10 18.64 -8.32
N SER A 397 -8.29 18.73 -7.73
CA SER A 397 -8.98 19.99 -7.47
C SER A 397 -8.89 20.41 -6.00
N VAL A 398 -9.07 21.70 -5.75
CA VAL A 398 -9.20 22.29 -4.41
C VAL A 398 -10.43 23.17 -4.36
N SER A 399 -11.22 23.01 -3.31
CA SER A 399 -12.41 23.81 -3.05
C SER A 399 -12.20 24.80 -1.91
N SER A 400 -13.15 25.72 -1.76
CA SER A 400 -13.13 26.72 -0.68
C SER A 400 -13.18 26.07 0.70
N SER A 401 -13.97 25.01 0.88
CA SER A 401 -14.09 24.28 2.15
C SER A 401 -12.77 23.58 2.51
N MET A 402 -12.15 22.89 1.55
CA MET A 402 -10.84 22.28 1.71
C MET A 402 -9.76 23.30 2.05
N ALA A 403 -9.72 24.43 1.33
CA ALA A 403 -8.74 25.49 1.58
C ALA A 403 -8.85 26.06 3.00
N LYS A 404 -10.09 26.26 3.49
CA LYS A 404 -10.34 26.74 4.85
C LYS A 404 -9.97 25.70 5.90
N ALA A 405 -10.38 24.44 5.71
CA ALA A 405 -10.18 23.36 6.67
C ALA A 405 -8.72 22.88 6.74
N GLY A 406 -8.13 22.56 5.58
CA GLY A 406 -6.81 21.94 5.48
C GLY A 406 -5.64 22.92 5.50
N TYR A 407 -5.87 24.20 5.18
CA TYR A 407 -4.81 25.20 5.06
C TYR A 407 -5.07 26.49 5.85
N GLY A 408 -6.16 26.57 6.62
CA GLY A 408 -6.48 27.75 7.43
C GLY A 408 -6.73 29.02 6.59
N ALA A 409 -7.11 28.88 5.32
CA ALA A 409 -7.34 30.02 4.45
C ALA A 409 -8.52 30.86 4.96
N ARG A 410 -8.33 32.16 5.21
CA ARG A 410 -9.43 33.04 5.65
C ARG A 410 -10.50 33.21 4.58
N ARG A 411 -10.07 33.29 3.31
CA ARG A 411 -10.91 33.26 2.12
C ARG A 411 -10.40 32.13 1.24
N GLY A 412 -11.17 31.05 1.15
CA GLY A 412 -10.86 29.95 0.23
C GLY A 412 -11.05 30.40 -1.22
N PRO A 413 -10.31 29.81 -2.17
CA PRO A 413 -10.48 30.11 -3.58
C PRO A 413 -11.87 29.65 -4.04
N ASP A 414 -12.31 30.15 -5.20
CA ASP A 414 -13.34 29.47 -5.97
C ASP A 414 -12.81 28.09 -6.39
N GLN A 415 -13.72 27.20 -6.77
CA GLN A 415 -13.37 25.84 -7.18
C GLN A 415 -12.30 25.87 -8.28
N THR A 416 -11.13 25.30 -8.02
CA THR A 416 -9.98 25.37 -8.93
C THR A 416 -9.11 24.11 -8.88
N LEU A 417 -8.06 24.07 -9.70
CA LEU A 417 -7.08 22.99 -9.71
C LEU A 417 -5.87 23.33 -8.86
N TYR A 418 -5.25 22.32 -8.26
CA TYR A 418 -3.91 22.50 -7.73
C TYR A 418 -2.93 22.82 -8.86
N SER A 419 -2.04 23.79 -8.61
CA SER A 419 -1.07 24.25 -9.63
C SER A 419 -0.14 23.14 -10.11
N TRP A 420 0.26 22.25 -9.21
CA TRP A 420 1.11 21.09 -9.48
C TRP A 420 0.35 19.90 -10.10
N SER A 421 -0.99 19.91 -10.17
CA SER A 421 -1.71 18.83 -10.84
C SER A 421 -1.29 18.74 -12.30
N SER A 422 -0.88 17.56 -12.73
CA SER A 422 -0.41 17.34 -14.10
C SER A 422 -1.53 17.60 -15.11
N ARG A 423 -1.12 17.99 -16.31
CA ARG A 423 -2.00 18.43 -17.38
C ARG A 423 -1.64 17.73 -18.66
N GLY A 424 -2.68 17.38 -19.43
CA GLY A 424 -2.51 16.93 -20.80
C GLY A 424 -2.15 18.06 -21.76
N PRO A 425 -2.23 17.82 -23.08
CA PRO A 425 -2.37 16.50 -23.69
C PRO A 425 -1.18 15.60 -23.32
N VAL A 426 -1.33 14.29 -23.44
CA VAL A 426 -0.19 13.36 -23.34
C VAL A 426 0.64 13.45 -24.63
N MET A 427 1.90 13.00 -24.62
CA MET A 427 2.76 12.97 -25.81
C MET A 427 2.16 12.22 -27.02
N ASN A 428 1.20 11.31 -26.83
CA ASN A 428 0.47 10.65 -27.92
C ASN A 428 -0.79 11.40 -28.40
N GLY A 429 -1.04 12.62 -27.90
CA GLY A 429 -2.20 13.44 -28.27
C GLY A 429 -3.50 13.12 -27.52
N SER A 430 -3.51 12.12 -26.62
CA SER A 430 -4.67 11.87 -25.77
C SER A 430 -4.88 13.00 -24.75
N LEU A 431 -6.12 13.14 -24.26
CA LEU A 431 -6.50 14.24 -23.35
C LEU A 431 -5.67 14.29 -22.05
N GLY A 432 -5.15 13.16 -21.58
CA GLY A 432 -4.44 13.07 -20.30
C GLY A 432 -5.40 12.86 -19.15
N VAL A 433 -5.92 13.94 -18.58
CA VAL A 433 -6.84 13.90 -17.44
C VAL A 433 -8.23 13.48 -17.90
N SER A 434 -8.84 12.49 -17.22
CA SER A 434 -10.20 12.04 -17.51
C SER A 434 -11.23 12.93 -16.79
N VAL A 435 -11.11 13.04 -15.47
CA VAL A 435 -11.90 13.92 -14.59
C VAL A 435 -11.04 14.40 -13.42
N CYS A 436 -11.53 15.36 -12.66
CA CYS A 436 -10.90 15.82 -11.43
C CYS A 436 -11.71 15.44 -10.18
N ALA A 437 -11.00 15.26 -9.07
CA ALA A 437 -11.58 15.05 -7.74
C ALA A 437 -10.77 15.82 -6.68
N PRO A 438 -11.31 16.02 -5.47
CA PRO A 438 -10.62 16.67 -4.36
C PRO A 438 -9.22 16.10 -4.07
N GLY A 439 -8.20 16.94 -4.18
CA GLY A 439 -6.79 16.54 -4.08
C GLY A 439 -6.16 16.65 -2.70
N GLY A 440 -6.92 16.88 -1.64
CA GLY A 440 -6.41 17.03 -0.27
C GLY A 440 -7.36 16.41 0.74
N ALA A 441 -6.82 15.76 1.77
CA ALA A 441 -7.63 15.16 2.83
C ALA A 441 -6.80 14.92 4.10
N LEU A 442 -7.49 14.91 5.25
CA LEU A 442 -7.00 14.35 6.51
C LEU A 442 -7.49 12.91 6.63
N ALA A 443 -6.59 11.94 6.54
CA ALA A 443 -6.92 10.52 6.60
C ALA A 443 -5.93 9.76 7.48
N SER A 444 -6.26 8.50 7.76
CA SER A 444 -5.48 7.63 8.64
C SER A 444 -4.08 7.37 8.12
N VAL A 445 -3.12 7.24 9.02
CA VAL A 445 -1.73 6.87 8.70
C VAL A 445 -1.29 5.72 9.61
N PRO A 446 -0.18 5.02 9.32
CA PRO A 446 0.30 3.94 10.15
C PRO A 446 0.55 4.35 11.61
N VAL A 447 0.43 3.41 12.54
CA VAL A 447 0.63 3.64 13.97
C VAL A 447 2.05 4.12 14.27
N TRP A 448 3.04 3.62 13.53
CA TRP A 448 4.45 3.99 13.68
C TRP A 448 4.76 5.46 13.35
N ASN A 449 3.82 6.21 12.73
CA ASN A 449 3.90 7.66 12.56
C ASN A 449 3.68 8.45 13.87
N LEU A 450 3.26 7.79 14.95
CA LEU A 450 2.91 8.42 16.24
C LEU A 450 1.75 9.43 16.15
N SER A 451 1.05 9.46 15.01
CA SER A 451 -0.19 10.19 14.78
C SER A 451 -1.22 9.25 14.19
N LYS A 452 -2.50 9.45 14.52
CA LYS A 452 -3.60 8.64 13.99
C LYS A 452 -4.06 9.08 12.59
N ALA A 453 -3.75 10.30 12.20
CA ALA A 453 -4.11 10.87 10.90
C ALA A 453 -3.14 11.96 10.46
N MET A 454 -3.07 12.22 9.16
CA MET A 454 -2.24 13.28 8.59
C MET A 454 -2.97 13.98 7.45
N HIS A 455 -2.77 15.29 7.33
CA HIS A 455 -3.27 16.03 6.18
C HIS A 455 -2.25 15.92 5.04
N MET A 456 -2.69 15.38 3.90
CA MET A 456 -1.87 15.23 2.70
C MET A 456 -2.61 15.79 1.49
N ASN A 457 -1.84 16.23 0.49
CA ASN A 457 -2.37 16.65 -0.79
C ASN A 457 -1.55 16.08 -1.94
N GLY A 458 -2.23 15.82 -3.06
CA GLY A 458 -1.67 15.14 -4.22
C GLY A 458 -2.80 14.69 -5.16
N THR A 459 -2.47 14.47 -6.44
CA THR A 459 -3.35 13.64 -7.30
C THR A 459 -3.51 12.24 -6.72
N SER A 460 -2.56 11.80 -5.90
CA SER A 460 -2.62 10.61 -5.06
C SER A 460 -3.73 10.60 -4.02
N MET A 461 -4.28 11.75 -3.61
CA MET A 461 -5.45 11.87 -2.73
C MET A 461 -6.73 12.04 -3.56
N ALA A 462 -6.64 12.65 -4.75
CA ALA A 462 -7.77 12.74 -5.69
C ALA A 462 -8.18 11.38 -6.25
N SER A 463 -7.21 10.51 -6.58
CA SER A 463 -7.46 9.17 -7.09
C SER A 463 -8.31 8.30 -6.14
N PRO A 464 -7.97 8.13 -4.85
CA PRO A 464 -8.79 7.33 -3.94
C PRO A 464 -10.13 7.98 -3.63
N ASN A 465 -10.22 9.32 -3.67
CA ASN A 465 -11.52 10.01 -3.55
C ASN A 465 -12.44 9.63 -4.72
N ALA A 466 -11.94 9.72 -5.95
CA ALA A 466 -12.66 9.29 -7.14
C ALA A 466 -12.95 7.78 -7.12
N CYS A 467 -12.02 6.97 -6.64
CA CYS A 467 -12.20 5.52 -6.52
C CYS A 467 -13.34 5.15 -5.56
N GLY A 468 -13.40 5.80 -4.39
CA GLY A 468 -14.53 5.65 -3.49
C GLY A 468 -15.84 6.14 -4.12
N CYS A 469 -15.83 7.26 -4.86
CA CYS A 469 -17.01 7.75 -5.57
C CYS A 469 -17.54 6.72 -6.58
N VAL A 470 -16.65 6.08 -7.35
CA VAL A 470 -17.02 5.00 -8.26
C VAL A 470 -17.53 3.78 -7.49
N ALA A 471 -16.95 3.45 -6.32
CA ALA A 471 -17.44 2.37 -5.47
C ALA A 471 -18.88 2.60 -5.00
N LEU A 472 -19.29 3.85 -4.71
CA LEU A 472 -20.68 4.18 -4.39
C LEU A 472 -21.62 3.88 -5.58
N VAL A 473 -21.22 4.29 -6.79
CA VAL A 473 -22.00 4.01 -8.02
C VAL A 473 -22.10 2.50 -8.28
N LEU A 474 -21.01 1.75 -8.12
CA LEU A 474 -21.03 0.29 -8.28
C LEU A 474 -21.88 -0.40 -7.21
N SER A 475 -21.85 0.10 -5.97
CA SER A 475 -22.68 -0.41 -4.88
C SER A 475 -24.17 -0.23 -5.19
N ALA A 476 -24.56 0.95 -5.68
CA ALA A 476 -25.93 1.22 -6.15
C ALA A 476 -26.32 0.32 -7.33
N ALA A 477 -25.44 0.16 -8.34
CA ALA A 477 -25.69 -0.70 -9.48
C ALA A 477 -25.94 -2.16 -9.06
N LYS A 478 -25.11 -2.70 -8.17
CA LYS A 478 -25.28 -4.05 -7.60
C LYS A 478 -26.57 -4.17 -6.79
N ALA A 479 -26.89 -3.18 -5.95
CA ALA A 479 -28.12 -3.18 -5.14
C ALA A 479 -29.40 -3.13 -6.00
N CYS A 480 -29.37 -2.41 -7.13
CA CYS A 480 -30.49 -2.30 -8.06
C CYS A 480 -30.51 -3.38 -9.15
N GLY A 481 -29.52 -4.28 -9.20
CA GLY A 481 -29.42 -5.31 -10.25
C GLY A 481 -29.14 -4.74 -11.65
N VAL A 482 -28.53 -3.56 -11.73
CA VAL A 482 -28.20 -2.91 -13.01
C VAL A 482 -26.87 -3.46 -13.53
N ALA A 483 -26.89 -4.04 -14.72
CA ALA A 483 -25.69 -4.50 -15.40
C ALA A 483 -24.80 -3.33 -15.82
N TYR A 484 -23.48 -3.49 -15.69
CA TYR A 484 -22.51 -2.48 -16.07
C TYR A 484 -21.21 -3.11 -16.56
N THR A 485 -20.41 -2.31 -17.29
CA THR A 485 -19.04 -2.63 -17.67
C THR A 485 -18.13 -1.48 -17.21
N PRO A 486 -16.81 -1.70 -17.05
CA PRO A 486 -15.88 -0.61 -16.75
C PRO A 486 -15.97 0.54 -17.77
N HIS A 487 -16.22 0.22 -19.04
CA HIS A 487 -16.37 1.21 -20.11
C HIS A 487 -17.67 2.00 -20.00
N SER A 488 -18.79 1.37 -19.63
CA SER A 488 -20.06 2.05 -19.44
C SER A 488 -20.01 3.02 -18.26
N ILE A 489 -19.43 2.60 -17.13
CA ILE A 489 -19.26 3.43 -15.95
C ILE A 489 -18.33 4.59 -16.24
N ARG A 490 -17.17 4.36 -16.88
CA ARG A 490 -16.27 5.43 -17.31
C ARG A 490 -16.99 6.46 -18.19
N ARG A 491 -17.77 6.01 -19.18
CA ARG A 491 -18.52 6.91 -20.07
C ARG A 491 -19.53 7.74 -19.30
N CYS A 492 -20.27 7.14 -18.37
CA CYS A 492 -21.22 7.87 -17.53
C CYS A 492 -20.51 8.89 -16.64
N LEU A 493 -19.39 8.48 -16.02
CA LEU A 493 -18.57 9.32 -15.16
C LEU A 493 -18.06 10.57 -15.89
N GLU A 494 -17.49 10.38 -17.08
CA GLU A 494 -16.94 11.46 -17.90
C GLU A 494 -18.03 12.42 -18.41
N ASN A 495 -19.21 11.92 -18.80
CA ASN A 495 -20.29 12.77 -19.32
C ASN A 495 -21.13 13.43 -18.21
N ALA A 496 -21.09 12.89 -16.99
CA ALA A 496 -21.80 13.43 -15.82
C ALA A 496 -21.00 14.51 -15.08
N ALA A 497 -19.71 14.65 -15.40
CA ALA A 497 -18.80 15.54 -14.69
C ALA A 497 -19.24 17.01 -14.78
N SER A 498 -19.08 17.74 -13.68
CA SER A 498 -19.43 19.15 -13.57
C SER A 498 -18.34 20.01 -14.20
N HIS A 499 -18.71 20.81 -15.21
CA HIS A 499 -17.82 21.80 -15.79
C HIS A 499 -17.54 22.95 -14.82
N VAL A 500 -16.31 23.48 -14.83
CA VAL A 500 -15.93 24.67 -14.06
C VAL A 500 -15.43 25.72 -15.06
N GLU A 501 -16.11 26.87 -15.09
CA GLU A 501 -15.79 27.94 -16.02
C GLU A 501 -14.39 28.50 -15.77
N GLY A 502 -13.68 28.85 -16.85
CA GLY A 502 -12.32 29.43 -16.78
C GLY A 502 -11.18 28.42 -16.57
N LEU A 503 -11.47 27.14 -16.36
CA LEU A 503 -10.44 26.10 -16.23
C LEU A 503 -10.18 25.38 -17.56
N SER A 504 -8.91 25.12 -17.85
CA SER A 504 -8.51 24.44 -19.10
C SER A 504 -8.90 22.95 -19.07
N VAL A 505 -9.44 22.47 -20.19
CA VAL A 505 -9.74 21.04 -20.42
C VAL A 505 -8.50 20.15 -20.23
N TRP A 506 -7.29 20.66 -20.45
CA TRP A 506 -6.05 19.92 -20.28
C TRP A 506 -5.73 19.61 -18.82
N GLY A 507 -6.21 20.43 -17.88
CA GLY A 507 -6.08 20.18 -16.45
C GLY A 507 -7.34 19.56 -15.85
N LEU A 508 -8.53 19.99 -16.30
CA LEU A 508 -9.81 19.59 -15.74
C LEU A 508 -10.32 18.24 -16.30
N GLY A 509 -9.83 17.83 -17.47
CA GLY A 509 -10.41 16.72 -18.23
C GLY A 509 -11.84 17.05 -18.64
N ARG A 510 -12.79 16.17 -18.30
CA ARG A 510 -14.21 16.36 -18.57
C ARG A 510 -14.96 17.17 -17.51
N GLY A 511 -14.33 17.48 -16.38
CA GLY A 511 -14.97 18.19 -15.27
C GLY A 511 -14.61 17.61 -13.90
N LEU A 512 -15.26 18.13 -12.88
CA LEU A 512 -15.27 17.56 -11.54
C LEU A 512 -16.21 16.37 -11.47
N LEU A 513 -15.77 15.30 -10.84
CA LEU A 513 -16.58 14.10 -10.62
C LEU A 513 -17.88 14.44 -9.89
N ASN A 514 -19.01 13.89 -10.34
CA ASN A 514 -20.30 14.01 -9.66
C ASN A 514 -20.99 12.65 -9.55
N VAL A 515 -21.08 12.10 -8.33
CA VAL A 515 -21.60 10.74 -8.06
C VAL A 515 -23.05 10.61 -8.47
N ARG A 516 -23.90 11.56 -8.07
CA ARG A 516 -25.35 11.54 -8.34
C ARG A 516 -25.66 11.54 -9.82
N ARG A 517 -25.10 12.49 -10.56
CA ARG A 517 -25.29 12.59 -12.02
C ARG A 517 -24.75 11.37 -12.73
N THR A 518 -23.63 10.81 -12.25
CA THR A 518 -23.08 9.56 -12.80
C THR A 518 -24.09 8.43 -12.64
N TRP A 519 -24.68 8.26 -11.45
CA TRP A 519 -25.71 7.24 -11.22
C TRP A 519 -26.96 7.45 -12.08
N GLU A 520 -27.45 8.69 -12.19
CA GLU A 520 -28.58 9.02 -13.08
C GLU A 520 -28.28 8.65 -14.55
N MET A 521 -27.05 8.87 -15.01
CA MET A 521 -26.62 8.47 -16.35
C MET A 521 -26.51 6.95 -16.51
N VAL A 522 -26.06 6.24 -15.48
CA VAL A 522 -26.01 4.77 -15.48
C VAL A 522 -27.42 4.20 -15.65
N LEU A 523 -28.39 4.69 -14.88
CA LEU A 523 -29.80 4.27 -15.00
C LEU A 523 -30.38 4.52 -16.40
N ARG A 524 -30.13 5.71 -16.99
CA ARG A 524 -30.59 6.04 -18.34
C ARG A 524 -29.87 5.24 -19.45
N GLY A 525 -28.64 4.81 -19.17
CA GLY A 525 -27.78 4.08 -20.11
C GLY A 525 -28.01 2.57 -20.12
N ALA A 526 -28.51 2.00 -19.00
CA ALA A 526 -28.72 0.56 -18.83
C ALA A 526 -29.66 -0.06 -19.88
N GLU A 527 -30.59 0.72 -20.44
CA GLU A 527 -31.54 0.26 -21.46
C GLU A 527 -30.98 0.31 -22.90
N ARG A 528 -29.74 0.78 -23.10
CA ARG A 528 -29.17 1.03 -24.44
C ARG A 528 -28.20 -0.07 -24.85
N ALA A 529 -28.35 -0.56 -26.09
CA ALA A 529 -27.44 -1.54 -26.71
C ALA A 529 -25.95 -1.09 -26.79
N THR A 530 -25.67 0.20 -26.62
CA THR A 530 -24.31 0.75 -26.64
C THR A 530 -23.58 0.68 -25.30
N ALA A 531 -24.24 0.18 -24.24
CA ALA A 531 -23.65 0.04 -22.91
C ALA A 531 -22.45 -0.91 -22.88
N GLU A 532 -22.40 -1.90 -23.78
CA GLU A 532 -21.34 -2.91 -23.83
C GLU A 532 -20.24 -2.59 -24.87
N LEU A 533 -20.42 -1.56 -25.70
CA LEU A 533 -19.49 -1.27 -26.80
C LEU A 533 -18.27 -0.47 -26.33
N GLN A 534 -17.09 -0.91 -26.76
CA GLN A 534 -15.83 -0.17 -26.69
C GLN A 534 -15.49 0.38 -28.09
N ALA A 535 -15.12 1.66 -28.16
CA ALA A 535 -14.54 2.26 -29.35
C ALA A 535 -13.04 2.44 -29.16
N GLN A 536 -12.23 1.91 -30.08
CA GLN A 536 -10.79 2.17 -30.15
C GLN A 536 -10.54 3.25 -31.21
N VAL A 537 -9.78 4.28 -30.83
CA VAL A 537 -9.40 5.38 -31.71
C VAL A 537 -7.88 5.41 -31.76
N GLU A 538 -7.33 5.20 -32.95
CA GLU A 538 -5.89 5.27 -33.21
C GLU A 538 -5.59 6.49 -34.09
N ALA A 539 -4.69 7.36 -33.63
CA ALA A 539 -4.19 8.46 -34.43
C ALA A 539 -2.91 8.02 -35.16
N ALA A 540 -2.93 8.02 -36.49
CA ALA A 540 -1.77 7.66 -37.30
C ALA A 540 -0.62 8.66 -37.07
N ARG A 541 0.55 8.18 -36.63
CA ARG A 541 1.78 8.98 -36.60
C ARG A 541 2.29 9.15 -38.04
N ARG A 542 2.22 10.37 -38.60
CA ARG A 542 3.02 10.70 -39.79
C ARG A 542 4.49 10.73 -39.37
N HIS A 543 5.27 9.73 -39.76
CA HIS A 543 6.72 9.85 -39.75
C HIS A 543 7.12 10.87 -40.83
N SER A 544 7.61 12.04 -40.43
CA SER A 544 8.39 12.90 -41.32
C SER A 544 9.78 12.29 -41.46
N GLY A 545 9.92 11.28 -42.32
CA GLY A 545 11.18 10.55 -42.50
C GLY A 545 11.32 9.72 -43.77
N ASP A 546 10.32 9.66 -44.65
CA ASP A 546 10.43 8.95 -45.93
C ASP A 546 10.72 9.90 -47.09
N GLU A 547 11.92 10.47 -47.07
CA GLU A 547 12.65 10.85 -48.30
C GLU A 547 14.08 10.29 -48.20
N ALA A 548 14.22 8.97 -48.35
CA ALA A 548 15.41 8.32 -48.91
C ALA A 548 15.09 6.84 -49.14
N GLY A 549 15.06 6.41 -50.40
CA GLY A 549 14.61 5.08 -50.79
C GLY A 549 15.49 3.93 -50.33
N SER A 550 14.87 2.78 -50.09
CA SER A 550 15.27 1.52 -50.73
C SER A 550 14.15 0.49 -50.60
N SER A 551 14.07 -0.34 -51.63
CA SER A 551 13.05 -1.32 -51.95
C SER A 551 12.94 -2.50 -50.98
N GLY A 552 11.70 -2.93 -50.71
CA GLY A 552 11.33 -4.35 -50.68
C GLY A 552 11.27 -5.05 -49.33
N ALA A 553 10.06 -5.17 -48.77
CA ALA A 553 9.44 -6.44 -48.36
C ALA A 553 8.15 -6.13 -47.58
N ALA A 554 7.02 -6.02 -48.29
CA ALA A 554 5.70 -6.03 -47.67
C ALA A 554 5.37 -7.48 -47.29
N VAL A 555 5.33 -7.78 -45.99
CA VAL A 555 4.63 -8.97 -45.47
C VAL A 555 3.18 -8.57 -45.28
N ALA A 556 2.34 -8.93 -46.25
CA ALA A 556 0.91 -8.88 -46.13
C ALA A 556 0.45 -10.04 -45.24
N ASP A 557 -0.12 -9.74 -44.08
CA ASP A 557 -0.91 -10.72 -43.33
C ASP A 557 -2.39 -10.48 -43.65
N ALA A 558 -2.96 -11.45 -44.36
CA ALA A 558 -4.32 -11.44 -44.88
C ALA A 558 -5.23 -12.21 -43.90
N MET A 559 -6.05 -11.48 -43.15
CA MET A 559 -7.26 -12.03 -42.52
C MET A 559 -8.48 -11.62 -43.36
N GLY A 560 -8.77 -12.41 -44.40
CA GLY A 560 -10.13 -12.51 -44.94
C GLY A 560 -10.99 -13.30 -43.95
N GLY A 561 -12.30 -13.13 -43.81
CA GLY A 561 -13.30 -12.48 -44.64
C GLY A 561 -14.62 -13.11 -44.20
N ALA A 562 -15.59 -12.29 -43.77
CA ALA A 562 -16.94 -12.76 -43.52
C ALA A 562 -17.67 -12.95 -44.86
N SER A 563 -18.31 -14.09 -45.06
CA SER A 563 -19.26 -14.30 -46.14
C SER A 563 -20.43 -15.15 -45.66
N ALA A 564 -21.56 -14.47 -45.46
CA ALA A 564 -22.87 -15.08 -45.41
C ALA A 564 -23.25 -15.58 -46.82
N ARG A 565 -23.59 -16.86 -46.95
CA ARG A 565 -24.16 -17.42 -48.19
C ARG A 565 -25.68 -17.51 -48.07
N GLY A 566 -26.37 -16.64 -48.81
CA GLY A 566 -27.74 -16.89 -49.25
C GLY A 566 -27.71 -17.77 -50.50
N SER A 567 -28.44 -18.87 -50.49
CA SER A 567 -28.62 -19.76 -51.64
C SER A 567 -29.84 -19.31 -52.45
N GLY A 568 -29.59 -18.67 -53.59
CA GLY A 568 -30.57 -18.46 -54.65
C GLY A 568 -30.62 -19.68 -55.59
N ALA A 569 -31.83 -20.14 -55.88
CA ALA A 569 -32.13 -21.25 -56.76
C ALA A 569 -32.15 -20.83 -58.24
N ALA A 570 -31.60 -21.68 -59.09
CA ALA A 570 -31.86 -21.83 -60.52
C ALA A 570 -31.78 -23.35 -60.79
N GLY A 571 -32.65 -24.04 -61.51
CA GLY A 571 -33.59 -23.67 -62.56
C GLY A 571 -33.38 -24.68 -63.71
N ALA A 572 -34.37 -25.54 -64.00
CA ALA A 572 -34.60 -26.32 -65.24
C ALA A 572 -35.54 -27.51 -64.91
N ALA A 573 -36.46 -28.00 -65.73
CA ALA A 573 -37.12 -27.57 -66.96
C ALA A 573 -38.20 -28.64 -67.28
N GLY A 574 -39.36 -28.22 -67.80
CA GLY A 574 -40.20 -28.96 -68.78
C GLY A 574 -41.04 -30.18 -68.33
N ALA A 575 -42.37 -30.07 -68.43
CA ALA A 575 -43.15 -30.63 -69.55
C ALA A 575 -44.66 -30.87 -69.21
N ALA A 576 -45.51 -30.37 -70.12
CA ALA A 576 -46.80 -30.87 -70.60
C ALA A 576 -48.01 -31.03 -69.66
N GLY A 577 -49.13 -30.42 -70.11
CA GLY A 577 -50.49 -30.54 -69.59
C GLY A 577 -51.34 -29.38 -70.09
#